data_AF-A0A940KMU9-F1
#
_entry.id   AF-A0A940KMU9-F1
#
_cell.length_a   1.000
_cell.length_b   1.000
_cell.length_c   1.000
_cell.angle_alpha   90.00
_cell.angle_beta   90.00
_cell.angle_gamma   90.00
#
_symmetry.space_group_name_H-M   'P 1'
#
loop_
_entity.id
_entity.type
_entity.pdbx_description
1 polymer ?
#
loop_
_entity_poly.entity_id
_entity_poly.type
_entity_poly.pdbx_seq_one_letter_code
_entity_poly.pdbx_strand_id
1 'polypeptide(L)'
;MFNRIVASLLLVPALAANAQQKNDSSRSARPMGWKDISSWRSINTFSVSLSPDGNWVAYPLTTREGDGELIVKKVNDTTLRKYPIGGTSAGFIFSEDGKWLAFKETTKFKEAKAAAKTPGKQLFDKLILVELSTGKKTEFERAGQYSFNGRLSSHLAISIVKERTMGGGGADAPKGADLLLVELASGKTQNVGNVGEFDFNKAGNLLAYTIDATNKTGNGVYLLNISNKQTSVLDNDKASYKSLSWTEEGEAFALLKTIKDEKFKSDKGVVLGVKNVNAVPAVTIYDPAKDSLSFPKGMTISSNRRPYWSEDLSRLFFGISPLLPAKKETADTAKKAPVTASAQTEADKIDKLKTDTSIKSLADLKKALAKLETKPDAKPAVAPGDEPTKPDMIIWNWQDKRLQSRQQVMEMQDKNFSYLGSYTVATSSFKQVNDSSSRTLSVFPKQQFAIATDVRAYELDQNLDGQTYADLYVVDLKTGAKTLFQEKFYQPSFTAMPQSSPDGTKFIYGKDGQYYVYDLIAKTNTNVTENIPTSFVNTEDDHNVVKPLTNVIGWSSDNK
;
A
#
# COMPACT_ATOMS: atom_id res chain seq x y z
N MET A 1 -23.06 96.94 8.96
CA MET A 1 -23.04 96.45 10.37
C MET A 1 -23.59 95.05 10.40
N PHE A 2 -22.98 94.21 11.24
CA PHE A 2 -23.34 92.82 11.53
C PHE A 2 -24.82 92.65 11.93
N ASN A 3 -25.48 91.57 11.51
CA ASN A 3 -25.74 90.47 12.45
C ASN A 3 -26.12 89.13 11.80
N ARG A 4 -25.54 88.11 12.43
CA ARG A 4 -25.55 86.64 12.26
C ARG A 4 -26.65 86.05 13.19
N ILE A 5 -27.19 84.83 13.13
CA ILE A 5 -26.85 83.55 12.50
C ILE A 5 -28.15 82.71 12.39
N VAL A 6 -28.10 81.84 11.39
CA VAL A 6 -29.01 80.79 10.92
C VAL A 6 -29.54 79.81 11.99
N ALA A 7 -30.84 79.53 11.96
CA ALA A 7 -31.46 78.27 12.41
C ALA A 7 -32.66 77.95 11.49
N SER A 8 -32.41 77.23 10.39
CA SER A 8 -33.46 76.81 9.46
C SER A 8 -34.01 75.44 9.89
N LEU A 9 -35.11 75.46 10.63
CA LEU A 9 -36.16 74.45 10.52
C LEU A 9 -36.89 74.69 9.20
N LEU A 10 -37.09 73.67 8.37
CA LEU A 10 -38.23 73.60 7.44
C LEU A 10 -38.48 72.14 7.05
N LEU A 11 -39.59 71.62 7.59
CA LEU A 11 -40.31 70.45 7.10
C LEU A 11 -40.55 70.59 5.60
N VAL A 12 -40.20 69.56 4.82
CA VAL A 12 -40.55 69.42 3.41
C VAL A 12 -41.23 68.06 3.22
N PRO A 13 -42.30 67.97 2.40
CA PRO A 13 -43.32 66.93 2.51
C PRO A 13 -42.95 65.64 1.78
N ALA A 14 -43.61 64.56 2.19
CA ALA A 14 -43.52 63.24 1.60
C ALA A 14 -43.89 63.26 0.10
N LEU A 15 -42.89 62.96 -0.73
CA LEU A 15 -43.07 62.46 -2.10
C LEU A 15 -42.59 61.01 -2.12
N ALA A 16 -43.54 60.11 -2.31
CA ALA A 16 -43.32 58.69 -2.46
C ALA A 16 -42.42 58.42 -3.67
N ALA A 17 -41.15 58.13 -3.41
CA ALA A 17 -40.28 57.46 -4.36
C ALA A 17 -40.59 55.95 -4.27
N ASN A 18 -41.24 55.42 -5.29
CA ASN A 18 -41.33 53.98 -5.54
C ASN A 18 -39.92 53.39 -5.58
N ALA A 19 -39.44 52.89 -4.45
CA ALA A 19 -38.44 51.85 -4.46
C ALA A 19 -39.13 50.61 -5.05
N GLN A 20 -38.97 50.41 -6.35
CA GLN A 20 -39.16 49.09 -6.94
C GLN A 20 -38.24 48.15 -6.16
N GLN A 21 -38.82 47.43 -5.19
CA GLN A 21 -38.34 46.12 -4.83
C GLN A 21 -38.20 45.39 -6.17
N LYS A 22 -36.95 45.20 -6.62
CA LYS A 22 -36.65 44.10 -7.51
C LYS A 22 -37.07 42.87 -6.74
N ASN A 23 -38.32 42.44 -6.97
CA ASN A 23 -38.74 41.08 -6.73
C ASN A 23 -37.69 40.22 -7.41
N ASP A 24 -36.83 39.63 -6.57
CA ASP A 24 -35.91 38.59 -6.96
C ASP A 24 -36.81 37.43 -7.34
N SER A 25 -37.27 37.46 -8.59
CA SER A 25 -38.11 36.44 -9.18
C SER A 25 -37.40 35.12 -8.98
N SER A 26 -37.97 34.31 -8.10
CA SER A 26 -37.58 32.96 -7.75
C SER A 26 -36.94 32.26 -8.94
N ARG A 27 -35.61 32.23 -8.97
CA ARG A 27 -34.88 31.39 -9.91
C ARG A 27 -35.19 29.96 -9.49
N SER A 28 -36.17 29.32 -10.13
CA SER A 28 -36.50 27.92 -9.86
C SER A 28 -35.21 27.12 -9.90
N ALA A 29 -34.86 26.45 -8.80
CA ALA A 29 -33.65 25.64 -8.75
C ALA A 29 -33.67 24.68 -9.95
N ARG A 30 -32.68 24.76 -10.83
CA ARG A 30 -32.63 23.89 -12.00
C ARG A 30 -32.48 22.44 -11.51
N PRO A 31 -33.21 21.47 -12.09
CA PRO A 31 -32.97 20.06 -11.80
C PRO A 31 -31.50 19.70 -12.05
N MET A 32 -30.94 18.88 -11.17
CA MET A 32 -29.57 18.41 -11.29
C MET A 32 -29.47 17.43 -12.48
N GLY A 33 -28.50 17.65 -13.36
CA GLY A 33 -28.23 16.80 -14.51
C GLY A 33 -26.89 16.07 -14.37
N TRP A 34 -26.66 15.08 -15.24
CA TRP A 34 -25.42 14.28 -15.21
C TRP A 34 -24.14 15.13 -15.41
N LYS A 35 -24.25 16.28 -16.11
CA LYS A 35 -23.15 17.24 -16.30
C LYS A 35 -22.73 17.94 -14.99
N ASP A 36 -23.59 17.95 -13.97
CA ASP A 36 -23.28 18.58 -12.69
C ASP A 36 -22.35 17.69 -11.85
N ILE A 37 -22.43 16.36 -12.06
CA ILE A 37 -21.68 15.35 -11.31
C ILE A 37 -20.17 15.55 -11.45
N SER A 38 -19.67 16.05 -12.60
CA SER A 38 -18.25 16.33 -12.79
C SER A 38 -17.74 17.51 -11.96
N SER A 39 -18.63 18.44 -11.61
CA SER A 39 -18.31 19.64 -10.81
C SER A 39 -18.48 19.44 -9.30
N TRP A 40 -18.98 18.28 -8.88
CA TRP A 40 -19.09 17.95 -7.46
C TRP A 40 -17.72 17.95 -6.80
N ARG A 41 -17.67 18.60 -5.63
CA ARG A 41 -16.50 18.64 -4.76
C ARG A 41 -16.77 17.79 -3.54
N SER A 42 -15.78 17.03 -3.12
CA SER A 42 -15.89 16.15 -1.96
C SER A 42 -14.70 16.32 -1.02
N ILE A 43 -14.97 16.14 0.27
CA ILE A 43 -13.96 15.94 1.29
C ILE A 43 -14.03 14.46 1.67
N ASN A 44 -12.91 13.74 1.56
CA ASN A 44 -12.83 12.41 2.12
C ASN A 44 -12.60 12.54 3.64
N THR A 45 -13.52 12.01 4.44
CA THR A 45 -13.44 12.06 5.93
C THR A 45 -12.18 11.40 6.47
N PHE A 46 -11.63 10.40 5.78
CA PHE A 46 -10.36 9.75 6.12
C PHE A 46 -9.12 10.57 5.73
N SER A 47 -9.30 11.73 5.08
CA SER A 47 -8.21 12.63 4.65
C SER A 47 -8.30 14.00 5.31
N VAL A 48 -8.99 14.10 6.44
CA VAL A 48 -9.00 15.29 7.30
C VAL A 48 -8.03 15.05 8.45
N SER A 49 -7.12 16.00 8.70
CA SER A 49 -6.16 15.89 9.80
C SER A 49 -5.97 17.22 10.50
N LEU A 50 -5.81 17.16 11.82
CA LEU A 50 -5.37 18.28 12.64
C LEU A 50 -3.84 18.30 12.70
N SER A 51 -3.25 19.49 12.81
CA SER A 51 -1.86 19.59 13.25
C SER A 51 -1.72 19.00 14.66
N PRO A 52 -0.54 18.48 15.06
CA PRO A 52 -0.35 17.86 16.37
C PRO A 52 -0.71 18.75 17.57
N ASP A 53 -0.57 20.07 17.41
CA ASP A 53 -0.94 21.08 18.40
C ASP A 53 -2.43 21.50 18.35
N GLY A 54 -3.22 20.93 17.42
CA GLY A 54 -4.64 21.23 17.23
C GLY A 54 -4.95 22.61 16.64
N ASN A 55 -3.94 23.41 16.30
CA ASN A 55 -4.14 24.80 15.85
C ASN A 55 -4.57 24.92 14.39
N TRP A 56 -4.27 23.91 13.57
CA TRP A 56 -4.60 23.87 12.16
C TRP A 56 -5.38 22.61 11.81
N VAL A 57 -6.31 22.73 10.88
CA VAL A 57 -6.95 21.61 10.21
C VAL A 57 -6.63 21.69 8.72
N ALA A 58 -6.26 20.55 8.13
CA ALA A 58 -6.05 20.44 6.70
C ALA A 58 -6.91 19.32 6.11
N TYR A 59 -7.46 19.57 4.92
CA TYR A 59 -8.26 18.59 4.20
C TYR A 59 -8.24 18.85 2.68
N PRO A 60 -8.10 17.82 1.84
CA PRO A 60 -8.26 17.93 0.40
C PRO A 60 -9.73 18.15 0.04
N LEU A 61 -9.97 19.12 -0.83
CA LEU A 61 -11.25 19.37 -1.48
C LEU A 61 -11.09 19.04 -2.96
N THR A 62 -11.35 17.78 -3.29
CA THR A 62 -11.16 17.20 -4.63
C THR A 62 -12.40 17.35 -5.49
N THR A 63 -12.23 17.24 -6.80
CA THR A 63 -13.31 17.22 -7.79
C THR A 63 -13.34 15.86 -8.48
N ARG A 64 -14.51 15.46 -9.01
CA ARG A 64 -14.62 14.20 -9.76
C ARG A 64 -13.87 14.25 -11.10
N GLU A 65 -13.95 15.38 -11.80
CA GLU A 65 -13.21 15.61 -13.04
C GLU A 65 -12.58 17.01 -13.07
N GLY A 66 -11.45 17.17 -12.39
CA GLY A 66 -10.75 18.44 -12.36
C GLY A 66 -9.60 18.43 -11.36
N ASP A 67 -9.03 19.61 -11.14
CA ASP A 67 -7.99 19.81 -10.14
C ASP A 67 -8.62 20.01 -8.75
N GLY A 68 -7.93 19.52 -7.72
CA GLY A 68 -8.30 19.70 -6.32
C GLY A 68 -7.53 20.82 -5.64
N GLU A 69 -7.96 21.16 -4.43
CA GLU A 69 -7.25 22.09 -3.55
C GLU A 69 -7.05 21.44 -2.17
N LEU A 70 -5.90 21.64 -1.54
CA LEU A 70 -5.70 21.43 -0.12
C LEU A 70 -6.17 22.69 0.62
N ILE A 71 -7.15 22.53 1.50
CA ILE A 71 -7.60 23.59 2.40
C ILE A 71 -6.84 23.46 3.71
N VAL A 72 -6.25 24.56 4.18
CA VAL A 72 -5.53 24.65 5.45
C VAL A 72 -6.11 25.81 6.24
N LYS A 73 -6.82 25.49 7.31
CA LYS A 73 -7.59 26.44 8.10
C LYS A 73 -7.07 26.45 9.54
N LYS A 74 -6.92 27.65 10.11
CA LYS A 74 -6.66 27.81 11.55
C LYS A 74 -7.95 27.54 12.33
N VAL A 75 -7.91 26.70 13.36
CA VAL A 75 -9.12 26.19 14.03
C VAL A 75 -9.88 27.31 14.76
N ASN A 76 -9.15 28.18 15.47
CA ASN A 76 -9.72 29.23 16.33
C ASN A 76 -9.75 30.63 15.69
N ASP A 77 -9.71 30.72 14.36
CA ASP A 77 -9.72 31.98 13.62
C ASP A 77 -10.29 31.78 12.19
N THR A 78 -10.37 32.85 11.42
CA THR A 78 -10.80 32.94 10.03
C THR A 78 -9.67 32.68 9.02
N THR A 79 -8.42 32.56 9.47
CA THR A 79 -7.28 32.28 8.58
C THR A 79 -7.50 30.98 7.80
N LEU A 80 -7.61 31.11 6.48
CA LEU A 80 -7.81 30.01 5.54
C LEU A 80 -6.86 30.17 4.36
N ARG A 81 -6.15 29.10 4.04
CA ARG A 81 -5.26 29.02 2.88
C ARG A 81 -5.71 27.89 1.97
N LYS A 82 -5.58 28.11 0.67
CA LYS A 82 -5.90 27.13 -0.37
C LYS A 82 -4.67 26.89 -1.22
N TYR A 83 -4.35 25.64 -1.44
CA TYR A 83 -3.21 25.25 -2.25
C TYR A 83 -3.64 24.29 -3.35
N PRO A 84 -3.20 24.47 -4.61
CA PRO A 84 -3.49 23.51 -5.66
C PRO A 84 -2.83 22.17 -5.34
N ILE A 85 -3.53 21.06 -5.56
CA ILE A 85 -2.98 19.69 -5.43
C ILE A 85 -3.00 18.90 -6.74
N GLY A 86 -3.46 19.52 -7.83
CA GLY A 86 -3.51 18.90 -9.16
C GLY A 86 -4.70 17.97 -9.34
N GLY A 87 -4.62 17.09 -10.34
CA GLY A 87 -5.75 16.28 -10.81
C GLY A 87 -5.92 14.93 -10.11
N THR A 88 -4.98 14.55 -9.25
CA THR A 88 -5.07 13.34 -8.44
C THR A 88 -5.00 13.70 -6.96
N SER A 89 -5.49 12.83 -6.09
CA SER A 89 -5.46 13.06 -4.65
C SER A 89 -4.01 12.99 -4.16
N ALA A 90 -3.49 14.12 -3.69
CA ALA A 90 -2.19 14.20 -3.01
C ALA A 90 -2.38 14.09 -1.49
N GLY A 91 -1.61 13.21 -0.85
CA GLY A 91 -1.48 13.20 0.61
C GLY A 91 -0.74 14.44 1.11
N PHE A 92 -0.92 14.74 2.39
CA PHE A 92 -0.20 15.78 3.12
C PHE A 92 0.19 15.26 4.51
N ILE A 93 1.22 15.84 5.12
CA ILE A 93 1.67 15.53 6.48
C ILE A 93 2.04 16.82 7.22
N PHE A 94 1.73 16.87 8.50
CA PHE A 94 2.25 17.90 9.41
C PHE A 94 3.57 17.43 10.02
N SER A 95 4.46 18.35 10.38
CA SER A 95 5.55 18.06 11.31
C SER A 95 5.01 17.82 12.72
N GLU A 96 5.67 16.98 13.51
CA GLU A 96 5.28 16.67 14.90
C GLU A 96 5.24 17.91 15.80
N ASP A 97 6.07 18.92 15.50
CA ASP A 97 6.04 20.21 16.22
C ASP A 97 4.93 21.17 15.75
N GLY A 98 4.10 20.78 14.78
CA GLY A 98 2.97 21.55 14.28
C GLY A 98 3.34 22.84 13.52
N LYS A 99 4.62 23.04 13.16
CA LYS A 99 5.06 24.27 12.47
C LYS A 99 5.07 24.16 10.95
N TRP A 100 5.16 22.94 10.42
CA TRP A 100 5.32 22.69 9.00
C TRP A 100 4.23 21.79 8.45
N LEU A 101 3.89 22.01 7.19
CA LEU A 101 3.01 21.18 6.40
C LEU A 101 3.70 20.86 5.07
N ALA A 102 3.78 19.58 4.71
CA ALA A 102 4.29 19.15 3.42
C ALA A 102 3.20 18.40 2.65
N PHE A 103 3.05 18.68 1.37
CA PHE A 103 2.09 18.01 0.50
C PHE A 103 2.55 18.05 -0.96
N LYS A 104 2.01 17.16 -1.79
CA LYS A 104 2.32 17.17 -3.23
C LYS A 104 1.32 18.00 -4.03
N GLU A 105 1.84 18.72 -5.01
CA GLU A 105 1.08 19.19 -6.17
C GLU A 105 1.31 18.21 -7.31
N THR A 106 0.25 17.48 -7.68
CA THR A 106 0.30 16.48 -8.75
C THR A 106 0.08 17.12 -10.11
N THR A 107 0.34 16.36 -11.18
CA THR A 107 0.02 16.80 -12.54
C THR A 107 -1.47 17.15 -12.67
N LYS A 108 -1.79 18.21 -13.43
CA LYS A 108 -3.18 18.65 -13.64
C LYS A 108 -4.04 17.56 -14.29
N PHE A 109 -5.32 17.52 -13.96
CA PHE A 109 -6.25 16.47 -14.38
C PHE A 109 -6.28 16.23 -15.88
N LYS A 110 -6.32 17.31 -16.68
CA LYS A 110 -6.32 17.21 -18.15
C LYS A 110 -5.03 16.59 -18.68
N GLU A 111 -3.90 16.96 -18.11
CA GLU A 111 -2.58 16.45 -18.49
C GLU A 111 -2.40 14.99 -18.05
N ALA A 112 -2.87 14.63 -16.86
CA ALA A 112 -2.90 13.27 -16.37
C ALA A 112 -3.77 12.36 -17.28
N LYS A 113 -4.98 12.81 -17.65
CA LYS A 113 -5.84 12.09 -18.63
C LYS A 113 -5.18 11.98 -20.00
N ALA A 114 -4.47 13.01 -20.45
CA ALA A 114 -3.74 12.96 -21.72
C ALA A 114 -2.57 11.98 -21.66
N ALA A 115 -1.81 11.98 -20.56
CA ALA A 115 -0.68 11.09 -20.36
C ALA A 115 -1.09 9.62 -20.22
N ALA A 116 -2.25 9.33 -19.61
CA ALA A 116 -2.81 7.99 -19.55
C ALA A 116 -3.06 7.36 -20.94
N LYS A 117 -3.21 8.18 -21.98
CA LYS A 117 -3.35 7.71 -23.38
C LYS A 117 -2.02 7.42 -24.06
N THR A 118 -0.89 7.73 -23.42
CA THR A 118 0.46 7.54 -23.97
C THR A 118 1.22 6.54 -23.09
N PRO A 119 1.30 5.25 -23.49
CA PRO A 119 2.02 4.24 -22.72
C PRO A 119 3.45 4.66 -22.40
N GLY A 120 3.85 4.53 -21.14
CA GLY A 120 5.19 4.85 -20.69
C GLY A 120 5.46 6.33 -20.38
N LYS A 121 4.54 7.26 -20.67
CA LYS A 121 4.70 8.66 -20.27
C LYS A 121 4.79 8.76 -18.74
N GLN A 122 5.94 9.22 -18.25
CA GLN A 122 6.17 9.44 -16.84
C GLN A 122 5.62 10.80 -16.42
N LEU A 123 4.99 10.84 -15.26
CA LEU A 123 4.54 12.08 -14.62
C LEU A 123 5.44 12.36 -13.41
N PHE A 124 5.57 13.65 -13.10
CA PHE A 124 6.33 14.11 -11.96
C PHE A 124 5.43 14.98 -11.08
N ASP A 125 5.55 14.78 -9.78
CA ASP A 125 4.90 15.60 -8.78
C ASP A 125 5.90 16.60 -8.22
N LYS A 126 5.39 17.71 -7.71
CA LYS A 126 6.16 18.69 -6.96
C LYS A 126 5.79 18.61 -5.49
N LEU A 127 6.75 18.68 -4.58
CA LEU A 127 6.47 18.82 -3.15
C LEU A 127 6.44 20.29 -2.76
N ILE A 128 5.43 20.68 -2.00
CA ILE A 128 5.29 22.01 -1.41
C ILE A 128 5.45 21.86 0.10
N LEU A 129 6.45 22.53 0.65
CA LEU A 129 6.66 22.71 2.09
C LEU A 129 6.14 24.09 2.49
N VAL A 130 5.31 24.13 3.51
CA VAL A 130 4.69 25.36 4.04
C VAL A 130 5.07 25.55 5.49
N GLU A 131 5.60 26.72 5.83
CA GLU A 131 5.70 27.18 7.20
C GLU A 131 4.33 27.73 7.64
N LEU A 132 3.69 27.12 8.63
CA LEU A 132 2.29 27.41 8.95
C LEU A 132 2.08 28.81 9.53
N SER A 133 3.01 29.29 10.35
CA SER A 133 2.96 30.64 10.94
C SER A 133 2.92 31.73 9.87
N THR A 134 3.82 31.67 8.89
CA THR A 134 4.01 32.72 7.87
C THR A 134 3.23 32.46 6.58
N GLY A 135 2.99 31.19 6.24
CA GLY A 135 2.47 30.77 4.95
C GLY A 135 3.49 30.76 3.83
N LYS A 136 4.77 30.98 4.16
CA LYS A 136 5.88 30.87 3.21
C LYS A 136 5.96 29.46 2.65
N LYS A 137 6.16 29.37 1.33
CA LYS A 137 6.28 28.11 0.60
C LYS A 137 7.70 27.90 0.10
N THR A 138 8.11 26.64 0.08
CA THR A 138 9.29 26.15 -0.62
C THR A 138 8.87 24.97 -1.49
N GLU A 139 9.37 24.94 -2.72
CA GLU A 139 8.95 23.97 -3.74
C GLU A 139 10.11 23.05 -4.15
N PHE A 140 9.83 21.76 -4.32
CA PHE A 140 10.80 20.76 -4.74
C PHE A 140 10.25 19.96 -5.92
N GLU A 141 10.90 20.10 -7.07
CA GLU A 141 10.51 19.41 -8.30
C GLU A 141 10.78 17.90 -8.23
N ARG A 142 9.96 17.13 -8.94
CA ARG A 142 10.12 15.67 -9.13
C ARG A 142 10.16 14.90 -7.81
N ALA A 143 9.34 15.30 -6.85
CA ALA A 143 9.31 14.71 -5.53
C ALA A 143 8.63 13.34 -5.50
N GLY A 144 9.31 12.38 -4.88
CA GLY A 144 8.90 11.01 -4.61
C GLY A 144 8.35 10.87 -3.20
N GLN A 145 8.82 9.87 -2.46
CA GLN A 145 8.49 9.68 -1.05
C GLN A 145 9.10 10.83 -0.23
N TYR A 146 8.40 11.26 0.82
CA TYR A 146 8.88 12.31 1.71
C TYR A 146 8.45 12.03 3.15
N SER A 147 9.22 12.50 4.13
CA SER A 147 8.92 12.35 5.55
C SER A 147 9.64 13.40 6.40
N PHE A 148 8.98 13.94 7.42
CA PHE A 148 9.64 14.72 8.47
C PHE A 148 10.40 13.78 9.42
N ASN A 149 11.46 14.27 10.05
CA ASN A 149 12.24 13.46 11.01
C ASN A 149 11.56 13.36 12.40
N GLY A 150 10.36 12.81 12.44
CA GLY A 150 9.66 12.48 13.69
C GLY A 150 9.60 13.63 14.71
N ARG A 151 9.75 13.29 16.00
CA ARG A 151 9.59 14.23 17.12
C ARG A 151 10.55 15.42 17.07
N LEU A 152 11.76 15.24 16.55
CA LEU A 152 12.73 16.34 16.43
C LEU A 152 12.26 17.43 15.45
N SER A 153 11.48 17.08 14.42
CA SER A 153 10.89 18.04 13.45
C SER A 153 11.86 19.11 12.94
N SER A 154 13.13 18.74 12.73
CA SER A 154 14.20 19.63 12.27
C SER A 154 14.55 19.45 10.80
N HIS A 155 14.18 18.31 10.20
CA HIS A 155 14.51 17.95 8.83
C HIS A 155 13.31 17.37 8.08
N LEU A 156 13.33 17.55 6.77
CA LEU A 156 12.45 16.90 5.80
C LEU A 156 13.31 16.09 4.82
N ALA A 157 13.04 14.79 4.70
CA ALA A 157 13.62 13.93 3.68
C ALA A 157 12.71 13.84 2.47
N ILE A 158 13.27 13.91 1.26
CA ILE A 158 12.55 13.89 -0.01
C ILE A 158 13.32 13.03 -1.01
N SER A 159 12.74 11.94 -1.52
CA SER A 159 13.33 11.25 -2.67
C SER A 159 13.00 12.01 -3.96
N ILE A 160 13.97 12.09 -4.86
CA ILE A 160 13.87 12.80 -6.14
C ILE A 160 13.76 11.76 -7.25
N VAL A 161 12.59 11.73 -7.90
CA VAL A 161 12.25 10.76 -8.93
C VAL A 161 13.09 11.01 -10.18
N LYS A 162 13.93 10.02 -10.51
CA LYS A 162 14.73 10.01 -11.73
C LYS A 162 13.84 9.78 -12.96
N GLU A 163 14.27 10.31 -14.08
CA GLU A 163 13.58 10.14 -15.34
C GLU A 163 13.92 8.75 -15.84
N ARG A 164 12.92 7.97 -16.23
CA ARG A 164 13.18 6.63 -16.75
C ARG A 164 13.92 6.77 -18.08
N THR A 165 15.10 6.16 -18.16
CA THR A 165 15.80 6.00 -19.42
C THR A 165 15.03 5.03 -20.30
N MET A 166 14.87 5.38 -21.59
CA MET A 166 14.26 4.47 -22.57
C MET A 166 15.05 3.15 -22.60
N GLY A 167 14.38 2.03 -22.32
CA GLY A 167 14.99 0.69 -22.27
C GLY A 167 15.56 0.26 -20.91
N GLY A 168 15.57 1.12 -19.89
CA GLY A 168 16.19 0.85 -18.58
C GLY A 168 15.30 0.17 -17.53
N GLY A 169 14.18 -0.44 -17.91
CA GLY A 169 13.13 -0.90 -17.00
C GLY A 169 13.11 -2.41 -16.68
N GLY A 170 14.25 -3.10 -16.78
CA GLY A 170 14.33 -4.51 -16.41
C GLY A 170 14.07 -4.73 -14.92
N ALA A 171 13.68 -5.95 -14.53
CA ALA A 171 13.43 -6.30 -13.11
C ALA A 171 14.66 -6.04 -12.20
N ASP A 172 15.86 -6.05 -12.77
CA ASP A 172 17.15 -5.84 -12.09
C ASP A 172 17.70 -4.41 -12.21
N ALA A 173 16.95 -3.48 -12.82
CA ALA A 173 17.39 -2.09 -12.91
C ALA A 173 17.47 -1.48 -11.50
N PRO A 174 18.50 -0.65 -11.22
CA PRO A 174 18.64 0.00 -9.93
C PRO A 174 17.43 0.91 -9.68
N LYS A 175 16.85 0.82 -8.49
CA LYS A 175 15.69 1.62 -8.09
C LYS A 175 16.07 2.84 -7.25
N GLY A 176 17.36 3.02 -6.95
CA GLY A 176 17.86 4.11 -6.13
C GLY A 176 17.57 5.50 -6.73
N ALA A 177 16.87 6.31 -5.96
CA ALA A 177 16.63 7.73 -6.21
C ALA A 177 17.66 8.61 -5.48
N ASP A 178 17.71 9.90 -5.78
CA ASP A 178 18.49 10.80 -4.93
C ASP A 178 17.64 11.21 -3.74
N LEU A 179 18.20 11.22 -2.53
CA LEU A 179 17.54 11.65 -1.31
C LEU A 179 18.03 13.05 -0.94
N LEU A 180 17.11 14.00 -0.86
CA LEU A 180 17.36 15.34 -0.36
C LEU A 180 16.96 15.41 1.11
N LEU A 181 17.89 15.79 1.98
CA LEU A 181 17.65 16.13 3.38
C LEU A 181 17.67 17.65 3.52
N VAL A 182 16.52 18.23 3.85
CA VAL A 182 16.31 19.67 4.01
C VAL A 182 16.29 20.00 5.50
N GLU A 183 17.21 20.84 5.96
CA GLU A 183 17.17 21.41 7.31
C GLU A 183 16.12 22.53 7.35
N LEU A 184 15.06 22.35 8.14
CA LEU A 184 13.87 23.21 8.10
C LEU A 184 14.15 24.64 8.58
N ALA A 185 15.02 24.79 9.59
CA ALA A 185 15.35 26.09 10.16
C ALA A 185 16.16 26.98 9.19
N SER A 186 17.07 26.38 8.42
CA SER A 186 18.01 27.12 7.56
C SER A 186 17.66 27.06 6.08
N GLY A 187 16.85 26.08 5.66
CA GLY A 187 16.59 25.74 4.26
C GLY A 187 17.76 25.06 3.54
N LYS A 188 18.88 24.78 4.23
CA LYS A 188 20.04 24.11 3.64
C LYS A 188 19.70 22.67 3.30
N THR A 189 20.31 22.17 2.23
CA THR A 189 20.05 20.82 1.71
C THR A 189 21.30 19.97 1.64
N GLN A 190 21.18 18.69 2.00
CA GLN A 190 22.18 17.65 1.79
C GLN A 190 21.62 16.59 0.84
N ASN A 191 22.41 16.12 -0.13
CA ASN A 191 22.01 15.08 -1.06
C ASN A 191 22.71 13.75 -0.72
N VAL A 192 21.97 12.64 -0.81
CA VAL A 192 22.50 11.27 -0.78
C VAL A 192 22.04 10.55 -2.04
N GLY A 193 22.97 10.12 -2.90
CA GLY A 193 22.63 9.48 -4.17
C GLY A 193 22.24 8.01 -4.03
N ASN A 194 21.42 7.52 -4.97
CA ASN A 194 21.05 6.11 -5.13
C ASN A 194 20.38 5.45 -3.91
N VAL A 195 19.62 6.21 -3.13
CA VAL A 195 18.85 5.70 -2.00
C VAL A 195 17.65 4.88 -2.49
N GLY A 196 17.55 3.62 -2.05
CA GLY A 196 16.44 2.72 -2.35
C GLY A 196 15.24 2.95 -1.43
N GLU A 197 15.46 2.80 -0.13
CA GLU A 197 14.48 3.06 0.93
C GLU A 197 15.11 3.96 2.00
N PHE A 198 14.30 4.76 2.68
CA PHE A 198 14.74 5.55 3.83
C PHE A 198 13.60 5.68 4.84
N ASP A 199 13.96 5.78 6.12
CA ASP A 199 13.02 6.11 7.17
C ASP A 199 13.73 6.64 8.42
N PHE A 200 13.06 7.57 9.12
CA PHE A 200 13.58 8.11 10.38
C PHE A 200 13.11 7.28 11.57
N ASN A 201 13.90 7.24 12.63
CA ASN A 201 13.40 6.74 13.89
C ASN A 201 12.39 7.72 14.51
N LYS A 202 11.54 7.26 15.44
CA LYS A 202 10.48 8.09 16.06
C LYS A 202 11.01 9.36 16.73
N ALA A 203 12.17 9.27 17.38
CA ALA A 203 12.82 10.43 17.97
C ALA A 203 13.29 11.44 16.90
N GLY A 204 13.67 11.00 15.71
CA GLY A 204 14.08 11.85 14.60
C GLY A 204 15.58 12.14 14.49
N ASN A 205 16.38 11.59 15.40
CA ASN A 205 17.82 11.81 15.46
C ASN A 205 18.61 10.89 14.53
N LEU A 206 17.97 9.85 13.99
CA LEU A 206 18.59 8.85 13.12
C LEU A 206 17.77 8.64 11.85
N LEU A 207 18.46 8.53 10.72
CA LEU A 207 17.90 8.13 9.43
C LEU A 207 18.55 6.81 9.02
N ALA A 208 17.75 5.74 8.92
CA ALA A 208 18.20 4.51 8.29
C ALA A 208 17.83 4.56 6.81
N TYR A 209 18.76 4.19 5.94
CA TYR A 209 18.52 4.18 4.51
C TYR A 209 19.30 3.05 3.82
N THR A 210 18.79 2.61 2.67
CA THR A 210 19.45 1.63 1.82
C THR A 210 20.00 2.29 0.56
N ILE A 211 21.07 1.73 0.01
CA ILE A 211 21.57 2.11 -1.32
C ILE A 211 21.21 1.02 -2.32
N ASP A 212 20.66 1.43 -3.46
CA ASP A 212 20.41 0.59 -4.63
C ASP A 212 20.95 1.25 -5.91
N ALA A 213 22.25 1.06 -6.13
CA ALA A 213 23.01 1.63 -7.21
C ALA A 213 23.20 0.65 -8.39
N THR A 214 23.57 1.20 -9.54
CA THR A 214 23.92 0.42 -10.74
C THR A 214 24.99 -0.62 -10.41
N ASN A 215 24.83 -1.84 -10.94
CA ASN A 215 25.70 -3.00 -10.67
C ASN A 215 25.83 -3.38 -9.18
N LYS A 216 24.93 -2.88 -8.32
CA LYS A 216 24.94 -3.07 -6.86
C LYS A 216 26.20 -2.53 -6.17
N THR A 217 26.94 -1.63 -6.82
CA THR A 217 28.15 -1.03 -6.25
C THR A 217 27.76 -0.10 -5.11
N GLY A 218 28.19 -0.43 -3.89
CA GLY A 218 27.81 0.35 -2.71
C GLY A 218 26.41 0.04 -2.19
N ASN A 219 25.75 -1.01 -2.67
CA ASN A 219 24.49 -1.45 -2.08
C ASN A 219 24.68 -1.91 -0.64
N GLY A 220 23.86 -1.39 0.25
CA GLY A 220 24.00 -1.63 1.68
C GLY A 220 22.91 -0.96 2.47
N VAL A 221 23.03 -1.08 3.78
CA VAL A 221 22.23 -0.37 4.77
C VAL A 221 23.12 0.52 5.60
N TYR A 222 22.65 1.75 5.79
CA TYR A 222 23.39 2.85 6.37
C TYR A 222 22.54 3.53 7.43
N LEU A 223 23.20 4.09 8.44
CA LEU A 223 22.57 4.85 9.52
C LEU A 223 23.23 6.21 9.62
N LEU A 224 22.48 7.26 9.33
CA LEU A 224 22.92 8.65 9.44
C LEU A 224 22.44 9.25 10.75
N ASN A 225 23.37 9.80 11.54
CA ASN A 225 23.02 10.66 12.67
C ASN A 225 22.78 12.09 12.18
N ILE A 226 21.62 12.64 12.50
CA ILE A 226 21.15 13.92 11.97
C ILE A 226 21.91 15.11 12.56
N SER A 227 22.31 15.03 13.84
CA SER A 227 22.97 16.14 14.55
C SER A 227 24.39 16.39 14.06
N ASN A 228 25.19 15.34 13.91
CA ASN A 228 26.60 15.43 13.55
C ASN A 228 26.90 15.02 12.09
N LYS A 229 25.87 14.58 11.35
CA LYS A 229 25.94 14.15 9.94
C LYS A 229 26.87 12.96 9.69
N GLN A 230 27.17 12.18 10.73
CA GLN A 230 27.99 10.98 10.62
C GLN A 230 27.14 9.81 10.10
N THR A 231 27.63 9.14 9.06
CA THR A 231 27.03 7.91 8.53
C THR A 231 27.83 6.69 8.98
N SER A 232 27.15 5.71 9.56
CA SER A 232 27.67 4.37 9.82
C SER A 232 27.20 3.39 8.74
N VAL A 233 28.10 2.53 8.26
CA VAL A 233 27.75 1.40 7.39
C VAL A 233 27.40 0.20 8.28
N LEU A 234 26.22 -0.37 8.10
CA LEU A 234 25.73 -1.47 8.93
C LEU A 234 25.87 -2.84 8.26
N ASP A 235 25.61 -2.91 6.96
CA ASP A 235 25.93 -4.05 6.09
C ASP A 235 26.12 -3.54 4.66
N ASN A 236 26.99 -4.18 3.88
CA ASN A 236 27.22 -3.86 2.48
C ASN A 236 27.56 -5.14 1.71
N ASP A 237 26.94 -5.32 0.56
CA ASP A 237 27.17 -6.50 -0.28
C ASP A 237 26.64 -6.26 -1.70
N LYS A 238 26.99 -7.14 -2.65
CA LYS A 238 26.38 -7.22 -3.98
C LYS A 238 24.97 -7.84 -3.93
N ALA A 239 24.13 -7.27 -3.09
CA ALA A 239 22.75 -7.68 -2.84
C ALA A 239 21.79 -6.49 -2.95
N SER A 240 20.49 -6.74 -2.86
CA SER A 240 19.46 -5.69 -2.76
C SER A 240 18.93 -5.64 -1.33
N TYR A 241 18.70 -4.43 -0.81
CA TYR A 241 18.22 -4.21 0.55
C TYR A 241 16.86 -3.50 0.51
N LYS A 242 15.88 -4.03 1.23
CA LYS A 242 14.49 -3.55 1.16
C LYS A 242 13.68 -3.91 2.41
N SER A 243 12.45 -3.40 2.47
CA SER A 243 11.51 -3.65 3.56
C SER A 243 12.02 -3.17 4.91
N LEU A 244 12.64 -1.99 4.95
CA LEU A 244 13.04 -1.34 6.18
C LEU A 244 11.83 -1.09 7.09
N SER A 245 11.96 -1.45 8.36
CA SER A 245 10.91 -1.28 9.37
C SER A 245 11.50 -0.95 10.73
N TRP A 246 11.27 0.26 11.21
CA TRP A 246 11.55 0.65 12.58
C TRP A 246 10.57 -0.02 13.57
N THR A 247 11.05 -0.23 14.78
CA THR A 247 10.20 -0.50 15.95
C THR A 247 9.41 0.74 16.34
N GLU A 248 8.31 0.56 17.06
CA GLU A 248 7.43 1.66 17.43
C GLU A 248 8.18 2.78 18.16
N GLU A 249 9.11 2.48 19.06
CA GLU A 249 9.90 3.51 19.76
C GLU A 249 11.14 3.98 18.97
N GLY A 250 11.47 3.33 17.85
CA GLY A 250 12.59 3.73 17.00
C GLY A 250 13.98 3.42 17.57
N GLU A 251 14.09 2.42 18.46
CA GLU A 251 15.35 1.99 19.08
C GLU A 251 16.04 0.83 18.35
N ALA A 252 15.29 0.20 17.45
CA ALA A 252 15.74 -0.90 16.60
C ALA A 252 14.95 -0.89 15.28
N PHE A 253 15.51 -1.52 14.26
CA PHE A 253 14.82 -1.75 12.99
C PHE A 253 15.24 -3.08 12.36
N ALA A 254 14.43 -3.57 11.43
CA ALA A 254 14.73 -4.76 10.64
C ALA A 254 14.59 -4.46 9.15
N LEU A 255 15.26 -5.27 8.33
CA LEU A 255 15.18 -5.21 6.87
C LEU A 255 15.54 -6.55 6.24
N LEU A 256 15.27 -6.68 4.95
CA LEU A 256 15.65 -7.84 4.15
C LEU A 256 16.83 -7.51 3.24
N LYS A 257 17.75 -8.45 3.16
CA LYS A 257 18.77 -8.53 2.12
C LYS A 257 18.38 -9.64 1.16
N THR A 258 18.37 -9.36 -0.14
CA THR A 258 18.02 -10.34 -1.18
C THR A 258 19.13 -10.53 -2.17
N ILE A 259 19.42 -11.80 -2.44
CA ILE A 259 20.52 -12.26 -3.30
C ILE A 259 19.89 -13.00 -4.47
N LYS A 260 20.06 -12.45 -5.66
CA LYS A 260 19.55 -13.05 -6.89
C LYS A 260 20.28 -14.36 -7.19
N ASP A 261 19.52 -15.40 -7.53
CA ASP A 261 20.02 -16.66 -8.05
C ASP A 261 19.18 -17.06 -9.26
N GLU A 262 19.78 -17.04 -10.45
CA GLU A 262 19.10 -17.30 -11.72
C GLU A 262 18.49 -18.72 -11.81
N LYS A 263 18.90 -19.63 -10.92
CA LYS A 263 18.31 -20.97 -10.82
C LYS A 263 16.91 -20.95 -10.22
N PHE A 264 16.49 -19.85 -9.61
CA PHE A 264 15.22 -19.74 -8.89
C PHE A 264 14.39 -18.57 -9.40
N LYS A 265 13.05 -18.68 -9.26
CA LYS A 265 12.12 -17.61 -9.65
C LYS A 265 12.12 -16.42 -8.69
N SER A 266 12.58 -16.64 -7.46
CA SER A 266 12.65 -15.64 -6.40
C SER A 266 14.06 -15.55 -5.87
N ASP A 267 14.46 -14.35 -5.46
CA ASP A 267 15.72 -14.14 -4.76
C ASP A 267 15.78 -14.94 -3.46
N LYS A 268 17.01 -15.28 -3.04
CA LYS A 268 17.26 -15.81 -1.70
C LYS A 268 17.26 -14.66 -0.71
N GLY A 269 16.43 -14.77 0.33
CA GLY A 269 16.34 -13.77 1.38
C GLY A 269 17.21 -14.07 2.59
N VAL A 270 17.72 -13.00 3.21
CA VAL A 270 18.42 -12.94 4.49
C VAL A 270 17.73 -11.84 5.31
N VAL A 271 17.48 -12.07 6.60
CA VAL A 271 16.93 -11.03 7.49
C VAL A 271 18.05 -10.37 8.30
N LEU A 272 18.00 -9.05 8.38
CA LEU A 272 18.88 -8.24 9.20
C LEU A 272 18.03 -7.55 10.28
N GLY A 273 18.51 -7.60 11.52
CA GLY A 273 17.96 -6.83 12.63
C GLY A 273 19.04 -5.96 13.24
N VAL A 274 18.77 -4.67 13.41
CA VAL A 274 19.69 -3.70 14.00
C VAL A 274 19.09 -3.17 15.29
N LYS A 275 19.84 -3.21 16.38
CA LYS A 275 19.45 -2.65 17.69
C LYS A 275 20.60 -1.82 18.29
N ASN A 276 20.38 -1.20 19.45
CA ASN A 276 21.35 -0.32 20.11
C ASN A 276 21.80 0.86 19.22
N VAL A 277 20.89 1.37 18.38
CA VAL A 277 21.18 2.36 17.33
C VAL A 277 21.65 3.71 17.87
N ASN A 278 21.36 4.03 19.13
CA ASN A 278 21.78 5.27 19.79
C ASN A 278 23.20 5.19 20.39
N ALA A 279 23.83 4.02 20.38
CA ALA A 279 25.20 3.80 20.86
C ALA A 279 26.04 3.19 19.73
N VAL A 280 26.54 1.96 19.92
CA VAL A 280 27.16 1.18 18.85
C VAL A 280 26.08 0.24 18.28
N PRO A 281 25.64 0.44 17.02
CA PRO A 281 24.62 -0.42 16.42
C PRO A 281 25.06 -1.89 16.40
N ALA A 282 24.21 -2.77 16.94
CA ALA A 282 24.41 -4.21 16.93
C ALA A 282 23.59 -4.81 15.79
N VAL A 283 24.28 -5.40 14.80
CA VAL A 283 23.66 -6.03 13.63
C VAL A 283 23.55 -7.54 13.85
N THR A 284 22.33 -8.06 13.78
CA THR A 284 22.01 -9.49 13.76
C THR A 284 21.67 -9.88 12.33
N ILE A 285 22.31 -10.94 11.83
CA ILE A 285 22.07 -11.46 10.48
C ILE A 285 21.65 -12.93 10.59
N TYR A 286 20.48 -13.27 10.05
CA TYR A 286 20.05 -14.66 9.90
C TYR A 286 19.94 -15.03 8.42
N ASP A 287 20.84 -15.93 8.00
CA ASP A 287 20.94 -16.46 6.65
C ASP A 287 20.48 -17.93 6.65
N PRO A 288 19.32 -18.25 6.05
CA PRO A 288 18.81 -19.61 5.95
C PRO A 288 19.78 -20.61 5.31
N ALA A 289 20.70 -20.15 4.44
CA ALA A 289 21.68 -21.02 3.81
C ALA A 289 22.67 -21.64 4.83
N LYS A 290 22.77 -21.05 6.03
CA LYS A 290 23.63 -21.51 7.13
C LYS A 290 22.90 -22.37 8.17
N ASP A 291 21.59 -22.54 8.05
CA ASP A 291 20.74 -23.28 9.00
C ASP A 291 20.02 -24.44 8.30
N SER A 292 20.74 -25.53 8.06
CA SER A 292 20.20 -26.72 7.39
C SER A 292 19.33 -27.61 8.30
N LEU A 293 19.31 -27.34 9.61
CA LEU A 293 18.63 -28.16 10.61
C LEU A 293 17.25 -27.60 10.95
N SER A 294 17.15 -26.30 11.21
CA SER A 294 15.90 -25.70 11.71
C SER A 294 15.10 -25.02 10.60
N PHE A 295 15.77 -24.50 9.56
CA PHE A 295 15.07 -23.86 8.45
C PHE A 295 14.48 -24.89 7.48
N PRO A 296 13.21 -24.75 7.05
CA PRO A 296 12.58 -25.76 6.21
C PRO A 296 13.26 -25.90 4.84
N LYS A 297 13.53 -27.15 4.44
CA LYS A 297 14.14 -27.45 3.15
C LYS A 297 13.27 -26.93 1.99
N GLY A 298 13.92 -26.34 0.98
CA GLY A 298 13.24 -25.83 -0.21
C GLY A 298 12.47 -24.52 0.01
N MET A 299 12.65 -23.84 1.14
CA MET A 299 12.11 -22.50 1.40
C MET A 299 13.20 -21.43 1.28
N THR A 300 12.78 -20.16 1.26
CA THR A 300 13.63 -18.99 1.47
C THR A 300 12.89 -17.92 2.27
N ILE A 301 13.59 -16.92 2.79
CA ILE A 301 12.96 -15.74 3.37
C ILE A 301 12.28 -14.94 2.25
N SER A 302 10.99 -14.72 2.39
CA SER A 302 10.14 -14.07 1.40
C SER A 302 10.31 -12.57 1.42
N SER A 303 10.37 -11.97 0.23
CA SER A 303 10.33 -10.51 0.05
C SER A 303 8.95 -9.90 0.21
N ASN A 304 7.90 -10.72 0.32
CA ASN A 304 6.51 -10.27 0.31
C ASN A 304 5.97 -9.93 1.71
N ARG A 305 6.80 -10.06 2.75
CA ARG A 305 6.46 -9.68 4.12
C ARG A 305 7.59 -8.86 4.71
N ARG A 306 7.25 -7.66 5.21
CA ARG A 306 8.22 -6.82 5.91
C ARG A 306 8.66 -7.50 7.22
N PRO A 307 9.97 -7.56 7.50
CA PRO A 307 10.48 -8.08 8.76
C PRO A 307 10.32 -7.05 9.87
N TYR A 308 10.25 -7.49 11.11
CA TYR A 308 10.16 -6.61 12.27
C TYR A 308 10.71 -7.29 13.53
N TRP A 309 11.11 -6.48 14.51
CA TRP A 309 11.48 -6.97 15.84
C TRP A 309 10.24 -7.23 16.69
N SER A 310 10.28 -8.25 17.54
CA SER A 310 9.42 -8.27 18.73
C SER A 310 9.68 -7.04 19.58
N GLU A 311 8.67 -6.59 20.32
CA GLU A 311 8.80 -5.38 21.11
C GLU A 311 9.91 -5.48 22.19
N ASP A 312 10.12 -6.66 22.76
CA ASP A 312 11.21 -6.94 23.71
C ASP A 312 12.61 -7.07 23.06
N LEU A 313 12.70 -6.85 21.74
CA LEU A 313 13.91 -6.94 20.92
C LEU A 313 14.66 -8.30 21.01
N SER A 314 13.94 -9.37 21.38
CA SER A 314 14.50 -10.72 21.52
C SER A 314 14.38 -11.56 20.26
N ARG A 315 13.39 -11.26 19.40
CA ARG A 315 13.02 -12.05 18.22
C ARG A 315 12.87 -11.19 16.97
N LEU A 316 13.25 -11.74 15.83
CA LEU A 316 12.95 -11.20 14.51
C LEU A 316 11.84 -12.03 13.87
N PHE A 317 10.80 -11.35 13.38
CA PHE A 317 9.72 -11.95 12.61
C PHE A 317 9.86 -11.60 11.13
N PHE A 318 9.63 -12.56 10.24
CA PHE A 318 9.78 -12.39 8.80
C PHE A 318 8.98 -13.43 8.01
N GLY A 319 8.78 -13.19 6.71
CA GLY A 319 8.08 -14.15 5.85
C GLY A 319 9.01 -15.24 5.34
N ILE A 320 8.49 -16.46 5.17
CA ILE A 320 9.15 -17.53 4.42
C ILE A 320 8.21 -18.06 3.33
N SER A 321 8.78 -18.44 2.20
CA SER A 321 8.02 -18.97 1.06
C SER A 321 8.83 -20.02 0.30
N PRO A 322 8.17 -20.92 -0.46
CA PRO A 322 8.87 -21.91 -1.27
C PRO A 322 9.85 -21.26 -2.24
N LEU A 323 11.07 -21.80 -2.30
CA LEU A 323 12.11 -21.39 -3.25
C LEU A 323 11.94 -22.20 -4.53
N LEU A 324 11.13 -21.67 -5.45
CA LEU A 324 10.77 -22.36 -6.68
C LEU A 324 11.88 -22.27 -7.73
N PRO A 325 12.32 -23.39 -8.32
CA PRO A 325 13.25 -23.35 -9.45
C PRO A 325 12.70 -22.49 -10.59
N ALA A 326 13.56 -21.69 -11.20
CA ALA A 326 13.29 -21.12 -12.50
C ALA A 326 13.05 -22.31 -13.43
N LYS A 327 11.89 -22.38 -14.07
CA LYS A 327 11.73 -23.34 -15.16
C LYS A 327 12.80 -22.97 -16.18
N LYS A 328 13.74 -23.88 -16.46
CA LYS A 328 14.37 -23.84 -17.78
C LYS A 328 13.20 -23.95 -18.76
N GLU A 329 13.15 -23.10 -19.76
CA GLU A 329 12.48 -23.50 -21.00
C GLU A 329 13.27 -24.67 -21.58
N THR A 330 13.20 -25.83 -20.94
CA THR A 330 13.23 -27.06 -21.69
C THR A 330 11.96 -26.99 -22.51
N ALA A 331 12.12 -26.83 -23.82
CA ALA A 331 11.15 -27.32 -24.77
C ALA A 331 10.89 -28.78 -24.37
N ASP A 332 9.93 -28.96 -23.48
CA ASP A 332 9.52 -30.27 -23.03
C ASP A 332 8.82 -30.86 -24.25
N THR A 333 9.53 -31.78 -24.90
CA THR A 333 9.02 -32.74 -25.86
C THR A 333 8.03 -33.68 -25.16
N ALA A 334 7.07 -33.13 -24.42
CA ALA A 334 5.81 -33.76 -24.15
C ALA A 334 5.04 -33.73 -25.46
N LYS A 335 4.86 -34.92 -26.04
CA LYS A 335 3.93 -35.22 -27.13
C LYS A 335 2.55 -34.59 -26.82
N LYS A 336 2.37 -33.32 -27.19
CA LYS A 336 1.08 -32.83 -27.66
C LYS A 336 0.97 -33.41 -29.06
N ALA A 337 0.10 -34.41 -29.21
CA ALA A 337 -0.51 -34.64 -30.50
C ALA A 337 -1.00 -33.27 -31.01
N PRO A 338 -0.53 -32.79 -32.17
CA PRO A 338 -1.08 -31.57 -32.73
C PRO A 338 -2.52 -31.90 -33.11
N VAL A 339 -3.48 -31.36 -32.39
CA VAL A 339 -4.78 -31.09 -33.00
C VAL A 339 -4.49 -29.95 -33.98
N THR A 340 -4.43 -30.36 -35.24
CA THR A 340 -4.30 -29.59 -36.47
C THR A 340 -4.98 -28.23 -36.41
N ALA A 341 -4.17 -27.16 -36.42
CA ALA A 341 -4.59 -25.82 -36.82
C ALA A 341 -3.48 -25.03 -37.55
N SER A 342 -2.45 -25.71 -38.07
CA SER A 342 -1.39 -25.11 -38.90
C SER A 342 -1.16 -25.79 -40.25
N ALA A 343 -1.87 -26.88 -40.55
CA ALA A 343 -1.78 -27.56 -41.85
C ALA A 343 -2.54 -26.83 -42.98
N GLN A 344 -3.45 -25.91 -42.65
CA GLN A 344 -4.28 -25.22 -43.64
C GLN A 344 -3.52 -24.11 -44.37
N THR A 345 -2.58 -23.43 -43.71
CA THR A 345 -1.85 -22.30 -44.29
C THR A 345 -0.74 -22.69 -45.28
N GLU A 346 -0.20 -23.90 -45.22
CA GLU A 346 0.78 -24.38 -46.22
C GLU A 346 0.10 -25.05 -47.41
N ALA A 347 -0.98 -25.81 -47.18
CA ALA A 347 -1.77 -26.40 -48.26
C ALA A 347 -2.37 -25.32 -49.17
N ASP A 348 -2.97 -24.26 -48.61
CA ASP A 348 -3.55 -23.16 -49.38
C ASP A 348 -2.50 -22.35 -50.17
N LYS A 349 -1.26 -22.27 -49.67
CA LYS A 349 -0.13 -21.61 -50.38
C LYS A 349 0.37 -22.47 -51.53
N ILE A 350 0.46 -23.78 -51.31
CA ILE A 350 0.86 -24.76 -52.34
C ILE A 350 -0.21 -24.86 -53.44
N ASP A 351 -1.50 -24.80 -53.09
CA ASP A 351 -2.59 -24.85 -54.06
C ASP A 351 -2.66 -23.58 -54.90
N LYS A 352 -2.42 -22.39 -54.31
CA LYS A 352 -2.27 -21.14 -55.08
C LYS A 352 -1.09 -21.16 -56.06
N LEU A 353 0.04 -21.75 -55.67
CA LEU A 353 1.21 -21.91 -56.54
C LEU A 353 0.96 -22.91 -57.67
N LYS A 354 0.16 -23.96 -57.44
CA LYS A 354 -0.20 -24.95 -58.48
C LYS A 354 -1.18 -24.40 -59.51
N THR A 355 -2.01 -23.43 -59.15
CA THR A 355 -3.00 -22.81 -60.05
C THR A 355 -2.49 -21.57 -60.79
N ASP A 356 -1.27 -21.10 -60.51
CA ASP A 356 -0.72 -19.91 -61.13
C ASP A 356 -0.09 -20.22 -62.50
N THR A 357 -0.87 -20.00 -63.56
CA THR A 357 -0.43 -20.20 -64.96
C THR A 357 0.66 -19.22 -65.43
N SER A 358 1.04 -18.24 -64.61
CA SER A 358 2.14 -17.31 -64.92
C SER A 358 3.52 -17.88 -64.58
N ILE A 359 3.60 -18.98 -63.81
CA ILE A 359 4.85 -19.65 -63.47
C ILE A 359 5.24 -20.59 -64.62
N LYS A 360 6.16 -20.13 -65.48
CA LYS A 360 6.60 -20.88 -66.68
C LYS A 360 8.04 -21.37 -66.59
N SER A 361 8.79 -20.95 -65.57
CA SER A 361 10.18 -21.33 -65.38
C SER A 361 10.55 -21.54 -63.91
N LEU A 362 11.66 -22.24 -63.70
CA LEU A 362 12.22 -22.49 -62.36
C LEU A 362 12.68 -21.20 -61.66
N ALA A 363 12.97 -20.14 -62.43
CA ALA A 363 13.27 -18.81 -61.92
C ALA A 363 12.02 -18.09 -61.41
N ASP A 364 10.87 -18.26 -62.09
CA ASP A 364 9.58 -17.70 -61.66
C ASP A 364 9.07 -18.37 -60.38
N LEU A 365 9.26 -19.69 -60.27
CA LEU A 365 8.94 -20.46 -59.06
C LEU A 365 9.77 -19.97 -57.86
N LYS A 366 11.08 -19.79 -58.03
CA LYS A 366 11.96 -19.24 -56.99
C LYS A 366 11.59 -17.82 -56.59
N LYS A 367 11.16 -16.98 -57.55
CA LYS A 367 10.74 -15.59 -57.30
C LYS A 367 9.38 -15.52 -56.57
N ALA A 368 8.46 -16.44 -56.87
CA ALA A 368 7.18 -16.58 -56.19
C ALA A 368 7.35 -17.05 -54.74
N LEU A 369 8.23 -18.04 -54.50
CA LEU A 369 8.61 -18.52 -53.17
C LEU A 369 9.29 -17.43 -52.33
N ALA A 370 10.24 -16.68 -52.91
CA ALA A 370 10.91 -15.58 -52.21
C ALA A 370 9.95 -14.44 -51.80
N LYS A 371 8.88 -14.19 -52.57
CA LYS A 371 7.81 -13.23 -52.22
C LYS A 371 6.93 -13.69 -51.06
N LEU A 372 6.81 -15.01 -50.84
CA LEU A 372 6.06 -15.59 -49.74
C LEU A 372 6.85 -15.60 -48.41
N GLU A 373 8.18 -15.58 -48.48
CA GLU A 373 9.08 -15.58 -47.31
C GLU A 373 9.50 -14.16 -46.86
N THR A 374 9.42 -13.14 -47.71
CA THR A 374 9.92 -11.78 -47.43
C THR A 374 8.87 -10.76 -46.96
N LYS A 375 7.73 -11.21 -46.44
CA LYS A 375 6.85 -10.35 -45.63
C LYS A 375 7.16 -10.62 -44.16
N PRO A 376 8.04 -9.82 -43.50
CA PRO A 376 7.98 -9.75 -42.05
C PRO A 376 6.61 -9.21 -41.70
N ASP A 377 5.94 -9.86 -40.75
CA ASP A 377 4.70 -9.35 -40.15
C ASP A 377 4.99 -7.94 -39.62
N ALA A 378 4.65 -6.92 -40.42
CA ALA A 378 4.48 -5.58 -39.93
C ALA A 378 3.32 -5.65 -38.95
N LYS A 379 3.65 -5.76 -37.66
CA LYS A 379 2.70 -5.73 -36.56
C LYS A 379 1.84 -4.46 -36.76
N PRO A 380 0.54 -4.58 -37.08
CA PRO A 380 -0.31 -3.41 -37.12
C PRO A 380 -0.30 -2.81 -35.73
N ALA A 381 -0.08 -1.50 -35.63
CA ALA A 381 -0.40 -0.78 -34.42
C ALA A 381 -1.90 -0.98 -34.16
N VAL A 382 -2.24 -1.83 -33.19
CA VAL A 382 -3.62 -2.09 -32.80
C VAL A 382 -4.13 -0.81 -32.13
N ALA A 383 -4.98 -0.09 -32.85
CA ALA A 383 -5.89 0.88 -32.24
C ALA A 383 -6.85 0.10 -31.32
N PRO A 384 -7.14 0.59 -30.10
CA PRO A 384 -8.07 -0.11 -29.21
C PRO A 384 -9.48 0.01 -29.76
N GLY A 385 -9.97 -1.06 -30.40
CA GLY A 385 -11.32 -1.18 -30.90
C GLY A 385 -11.60 -2.58 -31.43
N ASP A 386 -12.43 -3.32 -30.68
CA ASP A 386 -13.28 -4.43 -31.11
C ASP A 386 -12.67 -5.57 -31.93
N GLU A 387 -11.64 -6.26 -31.39
CA GLU A 387 -11.55 -7.70 -31.67
C GLU A 387 -12.56 -8.44 -30.77
N PRO A 388 -13.43 -9.32 -31.30
CA PRO A 388 -14.22 -10.20 -30.45
C PRO A 388 -13.26 -10.98 -29.56
N THR A 389 -13.46 -10.85 -28.25
CA THR A 389 -12.64 -11.52 -27.24
C THR A 389 -12.51 -12.98 -27.65
N LYS A 390 -11.29 -13.46 -27.89
CA LYS A 390 -11.09 -14.89 -28.13
C LYS A 390 -11.78 -15.65 -27.00
N PRO A 391 -12.63 -16.65 -27.30
CA PRO A 391 -13.32 -17.38 -26.26
C PRO A 391 -12.27 -18.00 -25.33
N ASP A 392 -12.30 -17.59 -24.08
CA ASP A 392 -11.44 -18.13 -23.04
C ASP A 392 -12.12 -19.37 -22.46
N MET A 393 -11.38 -20.49 -22.36
CA MET A 393 -11.92 -21.74 -21.84
C MET A 393 -11.43 -21.93 -20.41
N ILE A 394 -12.36 -21.80 -19.48
CA ILE A 394 -12.10 -21.99 -18.05
C ILE A 394 -12.46 -23.44 -17.70
N ILE A 395 -11.45 -24.26 -17.43
CA ILE A 395 -11.63 -25.61 -16.88
C ILE A 395 -11.67 -25.49 -15.35
N TRP A 396 -12.74 -25.97 -14.73
CA TRP A 396 -12.91 -26.02 -13.27
C TRP A 396 -13.28 -27.45 -12.84
N ASN A 397 -12.97 -27.80 -11.59
CA ASN A 397 -13.34 -29.08 -11.00
C ASN A 397 -14.42 -28.84 -9.92
N TRP A 398 -15.46 -29.69 -9.89
CA TRP A 398 -16.52 -29.60 -8.87
C TRP A 398 -16.00 -29.86 -7.44
N GLN A 399 -14.81 -30.45 -7.29
CA GLN A 399 -14.14 -30.65 -6.01
C GLN A 399 -13.35 -29.41 -5.54
N ASP A 400 -13.27 -28.36 -6.35
CA ASP A 400 -12.57 -27.12 -5.97
C ASP A 400 -13.34 -26.41 -4.84
N LYS A 401 -12.69 -26.30 -3.67
CA LYS A 401 -13.30 -25.67 -2.49
C LYS A 401 -13.57 -24.17 -2.64
N ARG A 402 -12.83 -23.51 -3.54
CA ARG A 402 -12.93 -22.08 -3.80
C ARG A 402 -13.48 -21.84 -5.20
N LEU A 403 -14.50 -21.00 -5.33
CA LEU A 403 -15.08 -20.60 -6.61
C LEU A 403 -14.00 -20.02 -7.55
N GLN A 404 -14.12 -20.32 -8.83
CA GLN A 404 -13.15 -19.90 -9.84
C GLN A 404 -12.98 -18.37 -9.92
N SER A 405 -14.08 -17.61 -9.83
CA SER A 405 -14.04 -16.14 -9.83
C SER A 405 -13.22 -15.61 -8.64
N ARG A 406 -13.37 -16.25 -7.47
CA ARG A 406 -12.61 -15.93 -6.27
C ARG A 406 -11.14 -16.35 -6.40
N GLN A 407 -10.83 -17.45 -7.07
CA GLN A 407 -9.44 -17.83 -7.37
C GLN A 407 -8.74 -16.78 -8.24
N GLN A 408 -9.40 -16.25 -9.28
CA GLN A 408 -8.86 -15.18 -10.12
C GLN A 408 -8.61 -13.89 -9.33
N VAL A 409 -9.58 -13.48 -8.50
CA VAL A 409 -9.45 -12.29 -7.64
C VAL A 409 -8.33 -12.45 -6.61
N MET A 410 -8.17 -13.66 -6.04
CA MET A 410 -7.18 -13.95 -5.00
C MET A 410 -5.82 -14.42 -5.53
N GLU A 411 -5.65 -14.60 -6.84
CA GLU A 411 -4.43 -15.17 -7.44
C GLU A 411 -3.17 -14.43 -6.95
N MET A 412 -3.19 -13.09 -6.98
CA MET A 412 -2.04 -12.29 -6.56
C MET A 412 -1.80 -12.41 -5.04
N GLN A 413 -2.85 -12.47 -4.23
CA GLN A 413 -2.71 -12.71 -2.79
C GLN A 413 -2.09 -14.07 -2.52
N ASP A 414 -2.52 -15.11 -3.24
CA ASP A 414 -2.03 -16.46 -3.09
C ASP A 414 -0.58 -16.60 -3.53
N LYS A 415 -0.22 -15.99 -4.67
CA LYS A 415 1.16 -15.95 -5.17
C LYS A 415 2.10 -15.17 -4.26
N ASN A 416 1.63 -14.12 -3.59
CA ASN A 416 2.43 -13.33 -2.67
C ASN A 416 2.45 -13.87 -1.24
N PHE A 417 1.70 -14.93 -0.95
CA PHE A 417 1.60 -15.49 0.39
C PHE A 417 2.96 -15.95 0.95
N SER A 418 3.16 -15.70 2.24
CA SER A 418 4.31 -16.19 2.99
C SER A 418 3.88 -16.65 4.39
N TYR A 419 4.47 -17.77 4.83
CA TYR A 419 4.38 -18.21 6.22
C TYR A 419 5.21 -17.29 7.11
N LEU A 420 4.88 -17.20 8.37
CA LEU A 420 5.60 -16.44 9.38
C LEU A 420 6.69 -17.31 9.98
N GLY A 421 7.93 -16.84 9.89
CA GLY A 421 9.08 -17.33 10.64
C GLY A 421 9.43 -16.40 11.79
N SER A 422 10.05 -16.96 12.82
CA SER A 422 10.63 -16.22 13.94
C SER A 422 12.05 -16.70 14.19
N TYR A 423 12.97 -15.78 14.50
CA TYR A 423 14.34 -16.08 14.87
C TYR A 423 14.64 -15.46 16.23
N THR A 424 14.98 -16.29 17.22
CA THR A 424 15.36 -15.83 18.57
C THR A 424 16.85 -15.59 18.61
N VAL A 425 17.25 -14.35 18.92
CA VAL A 425 18.64 -13.91 18.75
C VAL A 425 19.57 -14.51 19.81
N ALA A 426 19.12 -14.58 21.07
CA ALA A 426 19.95 -15.07 22.17
C ALA A 426 20.33 -16.56 22.03
N THR A 427 19.45 -17.37 21.43
CA THR A 427 19.63 -18.82 21.25
C THR A 427 19.99 -19.20 19.82
N SER A 428 20.11 -18.23 18.91
CA SER A 428 20.31 -18.44 17.48
C SER A 428 19.35 -19.47 16.85
N SER A 429 18.09 -19.45 17.28
CA SER A 429 17.12 -20.50 16.94
C SER A 429 15.97 -19.98 16.09
N PHE A 430 15.75 -20.63 14.94
CA PHE A 430 14.61 -20.39 14.07
C PHE A 430 13.41 -21.27 14.43
N LYS A 431 12.20 -20.72 14.28
CA LYS A 431 10.92 -21.44 14.34
C LYS A 431 9.96 -20.93 13.27
N GLN A 432 9.34 -21.83 12.52
CA GLN A 432 8.17 -21.52 11.69
C GLN A 432 6.92 -21.46 12.58
N VAL A 433 6.17 -20.38 12.50
CA VAL A 433 5.03 -20.10 13.38
C VAL A 433 3.72 -20.66 12.85
N ASN A 434 3.53 -20.67 11.53
CA ASN A 434 2.32 -21.17 10.91
C ASN A 434 2.60 -22.06 9.68
N ASP A 435 1.61 -22.87 9.32
CA ASP A 435 1.69 -23.87 8.25
C ASP A 435 0.45 -23.82 7.34
N SER A 436 0.30 -24.81 6.46
CA SER A 436 -0.83 -24.91 5.52
C SER A 436 -2.19 -25.13 6.20
N SER A 437 -2.22 -25.63 7.44
CA SER A 437 -3.44 -25.77 8.26
C SER A 437 -3.80 -24.48 8.99
N SER A 438 -2.85 -23.55 9.12
CA SER A 438 -2.97 -22.31 9.91
C SER A 438 -2.57 -21.10 9.07
N ARG A 439 -3.02 -21.06 7.82
CA ARG A 439 -2.51 -20.12 6.82
C ARG A 439 -2.73 -18.66 7.23
N THR A 440 -3.88 -18.38 7.83
CA THR A 440 -4.24 -17.05 8.34
C THR A 440 -3.84 -16.96 9.81
N LEU A 441 -2.94 -16.04 10.12
CA LEU A 441 -2.43 -15.78 11.46
C LEU A 441 -2.49 -14.27 11.75
N SER A 442 -3.14 -13.88 12.85
CA SER A 442 -3.12 -12.52 13.38
C SER A 442 -2.26 -12.49 14.64
N VAL A 443 -1.09 -11.85 14.55
CA VAL A 443 -0.16 -11.70 15.68
C VAL A 443 -0.61 -10.55 16.55
N PHE A 444 -0.74 -10.79 17.85
CA PHE A 444 -1.17 -9.76 18.80
C PHE A 444 -0.02 -8.80 19.15
N PRO A 445 -0.34 -7.60 19.67
CA PRO A 445 0.65 -6.72 20.27
C PRO A 445 1.58 -7.47 21.24
N LYS A 446 2.80 -6.96 21.42
CA LYS A 446 3.85 -7.59 22.24
C LYS A 446 4.34 -8.97 21.74
N GLN A 447 3.75 -9.49 20.66
CA GLN A 447 4.12 -10.74 19.99
C GLN A 447 4.23 -11.94 20.95
N GLN A 448 3.37 -11.99 21.97
CA GLN A 448 3.30 -13.13 22.90
C GLN A 448 2.39 -14.23 22.35
N PHE A 449 1.25 -13.82 21.79
CA PHE A 449 0.23 -14.71 21.26
C PHE A 449 -0.18 -14.32 19.84
N ALA A 450 -0.85 -15.24 19.17
CA ALA A 450 -1.52 -15.01 17.90
C ALA A 450 -2.80 -15.84 17.82
N ILE A 451 -3.73 -15.42 16.96
CA ILE A 451 -4.88 -16.23 16.56
C ILE A 451 -4.65 -16.77 15.15
N ALA A 452 -4.76 -18.08 15.02
CA ALA A 452 -4.79 -18.76 13.74
C ALA A 452 -6.22 -19.15 13.37
N THR A 453 -6.55 -19.01 12.09
CA THR A 453 -7.87 -19.32 11.53
C THR A 453 -7.73 -20.43 10.49
N ASP A 454 -8.49 -21.51 10.65
CA ASP A 454 -8.62 -22.58 9.65
C ASP A 454 -10.05 -22.59 9.08
N VAL A 455 -10.15 -22.41 7.77
CA VAL A 455 -11.43 -22.38 7.05
C VAL A 455 -11.64 -23.61 6.17
N ARG A 456 -10.68 -24.55 6.09
CA ARG A 456 -10.67 -25.61 5.08
C ARG A 456 -11.86 -26.57 5.16
N ALA A 457 -12.47 -26.70 6.35
CA ALA A 457 -13.66 -27.50 6.58
C ALA A 457 -14.94 -26.80 6.08
N TYR A 458 -14.92 -25.47 5.95
CA TYR A 458 -16.09 -24.64 5.68
C TYR A 458 -16.01 -23.91 4.33
N GLU A 459 -14.83 -23.82 3.71
CA GLU A 459 -14.58 -22.96 2.54
C GLU A 459 -15.59 -23.17 1.40
N LEU A 460 -16.02 -24.41 1.12
CA LEU A 460 -17.05 -24.66 0.11
C LEU A 460 -18.41 -24.07 0.52
N ASP A 461 -18.91 -24.42 1.71
CA ASP A 461 -20.21 -23.96 2.20
C ASP A 461 -20.27 -22.43 2.31
N GLN A 462 -19.19 -21.80 2.78
CA GLN A 462 -19.06 -20.33 2.83
C GLN A 462 -19.24 -19.68 1.45
N ASN A 463 -18.78 -20.34 0.38
CA ASN A 463 -18.94 -19.84 -0.98
C ASN A 463 -20.36 -20.06 -1.53
N LEU A 464 -21.15 -20.96 -0.93
CA LEU A 464 -22.52 -21.27 -1.36
C LEU A 464 -23.58 -20.41 -0.65
N ASP A 465 -23.43 -20.18 0.66
CA ASP A 465 -24.42 -19.45 1.47
C ASP A 465 -23.97 -18.04 1.90
N GLY A 466 -22.70 -17.69 1.68
CA GLY A 466 -22.09 -16.40 2.06
C GLY A 466 -21.77 -16.27 3.55
N GLN A 467 -22.01 -17.29 4.36
CA GLN A 467 -21.75 -17.27 5.80
C GLN A 467 -20.31 -17.68 6.09
N THR A 468 -19.59 -16.93 6.91
CA THR A 468 -18.18 -17.22 7.21
C THR A 468 -18.06 -18.00 8.52
N TYR A 469 -17.44 -19.18 8.46
CA TYR A 469 -17.15 -20.04 9.62
C TYR A 469 -15.68 -20.44 9.66
N ALA A 470 -15.08 -20.51 10.84
CA ALA A 470 -13.71 -20.97 10.98
C ALA A 470 -13.43 -21.65 12.31
N ASP A 471 -12.44 -22.55 12.31
CA ASP A 471 -11.84 -23.01 13.56
C ASP A 471 -10.79 -21.98 13.98
N LEU A 472 -10.92 -21.52 15.22
CA LEU A 472 -10.01 -20.55 15.82
C LEU A 472 -9.06 -21.25 16.77
N TYR A 473 -7.78 -20.96 16.63
CA TYR A 473 -6.73 -21.49 17.48
C TYR A 473 -5.91 -20.36 18.10
N VAL A 474 -5.59 -20.48 19.38
CA VAL A 474 -4.60 -19.65 20.05
C VAL A 474 -3.23 -20.26 19.86
N VAL A 475 -2.27 -19.45 19.41
CA VAL A 475 -0.87 -19.82 19.22
C VAL A 475 0.00 -19.03 20.20
N ASP A 476 0.73 -19.75 21.06
CA ASP A 476 1.78 -19.17 21.90
C ASP A 476 3.04 -19.00 21.05
N LEU A 477 3.50 -17.77 20.85
CA LEU A 477 4.62 -17.45 19.96
C LEU A 477 5.99 -17.71 20.60
N LYS A 478 6.05 -17.96 21.90
CA LYS A 478 7.29 -18.34 22.60
C LYS A 478 7.53 -19.85 22.46
N THR A 479 6.50 -20.65 22.72
CA THR A 479 6.60 -22.11 22.67
C THR A 479 6.37 -22.65 21.25
N GLY A 480 5.45 -22.06 20.50
CA GLY A 480 4.89 -22.58 19.25
C GLY A 480 3.66 -23.46 19.47
N ALA A 481 3.16 -23.58 20.70
CA ALA A 481 2.01 -24.41 21.02
C ALA A 481 0.72 -23.82 20.42
N LYS A 482 -0.04 -24.65 19.71
CA LYS A 482 -1.33 -24.31 19.10
C LYS A 482 -2.45 -25.01 19.87
N THR A 483 -3.41 -24.26 20.38
CA THR A 483 -4.56 -24.77 21.14
C THR A 483 -5.86 -24.37 20.45
N LEU A 484 -6.80 -25.31 20.26
CA LEU A 484 -8.13 -24.99 19.73
C LEU A 484 -8.87 -24.11 20.73
N PHE A 485 -9.30 -22.93 20.30
CA PHE A 485 -10.12 -22.03 21.09
C PHE A 485 -11.60 -22.28 20.84
N GLN A 486 -12.00 -22.30 19.56
CA GLN A 486 -13.40 -22.50 19.18
C GLN A 486 -13.48 -23.17 17.81
N GLU A 487 -14.20 -24.30 17.75
CA GLU A 487 -14.55 -24.97 16.49
C GLU A 487 -15.80 -24.30 15.88
N LYS A 488 -15.82 -24.21 14.54
CA LYS A 488 -16.94 -23.68 13.75
C LYS A 488 -17.46 -22.32 14.25
N PHE A 489 -16.55 -21.40 14.52
CA PHE A 489 -16.89 -20.04 14.96
C PHE A 489 -17.49 -19.23 13.80
N TYR A 490 -18.71 -18.73 13.98
CA TYR A 490 -19.39 -17.87 13.01
C TYR A 490 -18.82 -16.45 13.04
N GLN A 491 -18.48 -15.92 11.87
CA GLN A 491 -17.86 -14.60 11.68
C GLN A 491 -18.73 -13.74 10.74
N PRO A 492 -19.91 -13.27 11.19
CA PRO A 492 -20.84 -12.51 10.35
C PRO A 492 -20.31 -11.14 9.93
N SER A 493 -19.42 -10.55 10.73
CA SER A 493 -18.91 -9.21 10.54
C SER A 493 -17.52 -9.07 11.16
N PHE A 494 -16.83 -7.99 10.79
CA PHE A 494 -15.55 -7.61 11.40
C PHE A 494 -15.63 -7.53 12.93
N THR A 495 -16.79 -7.12 13.47
CA THR A 495 -16.98 -6.90 14.91
C THR A 495 -17.23 -8.16 15.72
N ALA A 496 -17.52 -9.29 15.06
CA ALA A 496 -17.54 -10.59 15.71
C ALA A 496 -16.14 -11.22 15.83
N MET A 497 -15.19 -10.80 14.99
CA MET A 497 -13.84 -11.39 14.97
C MET A 497 -13.04 -10.99 16.21
N PRO A 498 -12.18 -11.88 16.74
CA PRO A 498 -11.28 -11.56 17.86
C PRO A 498 -10.44 -10.29 17.64
N GLN A 499 -10.58 -9.30 18.53
CA GLN A 499 -9.76 -8.08 18.57
C GLN A 499 -8.90 -8.07 19.85
N SER A 500 -7.58 -8.01 19.70
CA SER A 500 -6.63 -8.08 20.82
C SER A 500 -6.60 -6.82 21.68
N SER A 501 -6.34 -6.99 22.98
CA SER A 501 -5.98 -5.89 23.88
C SER A 501 -4.62 -5.27 23.51
N PRO A 502 -4.32 -4.02 23.93
CA PRO A 502 -3.05 -3.35 23.66
C PRO A 502 -1.81 -4.09 24.20
N ASP A 503 -1.95 -4.83 25.29
CA ASP A 503 -0.91 -5.71 25.85
C ASP A 503 -0.83 -7.09 25.18
N GLY A 504 -1.79 -7.42 24.31
CA GLY A 504 -1.89 -8.70 23.61
C GLY A 504 -2.20 -9.90 24.51
N THR A 505 -2.62 -9.69 25.77
CA THR A 505 -2.93 -10.78 26.72
C THR A 505 -4.40 -11.21 26.71
N LYS A 506 -5.27 -10.42 26.08
CA LYS A 506 -6.72 -10.69 25.96
C LYS A 506 -7.18 -10.45 24.53
N PHE A 507 -8.36 -10.96 24.21
CA PHE A 507 -9.12 -10.50 23.05
C PHE A 507 -10.61 -10.45 23.33
N ILE A 508 -11.28 -9.50 22.70
CA ILE A 508 -12.73 -9.39 22.71
C ILE A 508 -13.26 -10.02 21.43
N TYR A 509 -14.38 -10.73 21.51
CA TYR A 509 -15.06 -11.30 20.35
C TYR A 509 -16.57 -11.27 20.55
N GLY A 510 -17.29 -11.26 19.44
CA GLY A 510 -18.75 -11.22 19.41
C GLY A 510 -19.32 -12.61 19.16
N LYS A 511 -20.34 -13.00 19.93
CA LYS A 511 -21.05 -14.27 19.74
C LYS A 511 -22.50 -14.16 20.21
N ASP A 512 -23.43 -14.62 19.38
CA ASP A 512 -24.87 -14.71 19.71
C ASP A 512 -25.53 -13.41 20.20
N GLY A 513 -25.07 -12.26 19.69
CA GLY A 513 -25.57 -10.94 20.09
C GLY A 513 -25.02 -10.41 21.41
N GLN A 514 -23.91 -10.98 21.90
CA GLN A 514 -23.20 -10.61 23.12
C GLN A 514 -21.70 -10.46 22.86
N TYR A 515 -21.00 -9.74 23.74
CA TYR A 515 -19.55 -9.61 23.71
C TYR A 515 -18.89 -10.37 24.84
N TYR A 516 -17.79 -11.05 24.51
CA TYR A 516 -17.00 -11.84 25.43
C TYR A 516 -15.55 -11.39 25.39
N VAL A 517 -14.91 -11.38 26.57
CA VAL A 517 -13.47 -11.18 26.71
C VAL A 517 -12.85 -12.51 27.11
N TYR A 518 -11.88 -12.96 26.32
CA TYR A 518 -11.04 -14.12 26.64
C TYR A 518 -9.67 -13.67 27.12
N ASP A 519 -9.27 -14.13 28.31
CA ASP A 519 -7.93 -13.93 28.86
C ASP A 519 -7.02 -15.10 28.46
N LEU A 520 -5.94 -14.82 27.71
CA LEU A 520 -5.03 -15.85 27.19
C LEU A 520 -4.13 -16.43 28.28
N ILE A 521 -3.89 -15.68 29.36
CA ILE A 521 -3.05 -16.09 30.48
C ILE A 521 -3.87 -16.93 31.46
N ALA A 522 -5.01 -16.40 31.91
CA ALA A 522 -5.91 -17.07 32.84
C ALA A 522 -6.74 -18.18 32.17
N LYS A 523 -6.85 -18.16 30.83
CA LYS A 523 -7.70 -19.05 30.03
C LYS A 523 -9.17 -19.00 30.45
N THR A 524 -9.64 -17.80 30.79
CA THR A 524 -11.01 -17.53 31.23
C THR A 524 -11.79 -16.79 30.16
N ASN A 525 -13.08 -17.08 30.05
CA ASN A 525 -13.99 -16.43 29.12
C ASN A 525 -15.08 -15.70 29.91
N THR A 526 -15.19 -14.37 29.75
CA THR A 526 -16.10 -13.52 30.52
C THR A 526 -17.11 -12.86 29.59
N ASN A 527 -18.41 -13.00 29.85
CA ASN A 527 -19.43 -12.23 29.15
C ASN A 527 -19.49 -10.81 29.75
N VAL A 528 -19.09 -9.80 28.97
CA VAL A 528 -19.03 -8.41 29.45
C VAL A 528 -20.35 -7.67 29.27
N THR A 529 -21.29 -8.26 28.52
CA THR A 529 -22.60 -7.64 28.22
C THR A 529 -23.75 -8.21 29.04
N GLU A 530 -23.55 -9.35 29.72
CA GLU A 530 -24.59 -10.06 30.48
C GLU A 530 -25.33 -9.18 31.50
N ASN A 531 -24.60 -8.33 32.22
CA ASN A 531 -25.15 -7.51 33.31
C ASN A 531 -25.48 -6.07 32.88
N ILE A 532 -25.48 -5.77 31.58
CA ILE A 532 -25.81 -4.45 31.07
C ILE A 532 -27.26 -4.48 30.58
N PRO A 533 -28.17 -3.63 31.10
CA PRO A 533 -29.60 -3.67 30.78
C PRO A 533 -29.90 -3.04 29.42
N THR A 534 -29.22 -3.48 28.36
CA THR A 534 -29.43 -3.03 26.98
C THR A 534 -29.13 -4.15 25.98
N SER A 535 -29.64 -4.02 24.75
CA SER A 535 -29.29 -4.91 23.65
C SER A 535 -28.02 -4.43 22.96
N PHE A 536 -27.17 -5.38 22.59
CA PHE A 536 -26.01 -5.15 21.72
C PHE A 536 -26.27 -5.58 20.27
N VAL A 537 -27.50 -6.03 19.98
CA VAL A 537 -27.94 -6.36 18.63
C VAL A 537 -28.29 -5.08 17.88
N ASN A 538 -27.66 -4.87 16.72
CA ASN A 538 -27.94 -3.77 15.82
C ASN A 538 -29.25 -4.02 15.07
N THR A 539 -30.34 -3.38 15.50
CA THR A 539 -31.65 -3.53 14.86
C THR A 539 -31.79 -2.79 13.53
N GLU A 540 -30.81 -1.96 13.16
CA GLU A 540 -30.77 -1.23 11.88
C GLU A 540 -29.98 -1.98 10.79
N ASP A 541 -29.36 -3.11 11.13
CA ASP A 541 -28.62 -3.92 10.18
C ASP A 541 -29.58 -4.81 9.38
N ASP A 542 -29.63 -4.59 8.07
CA ASP A 542 -30.51 -5.29 7.12
C ASP A 542 -29.81 -6.45 6.39
N HIS A 543 -28.59 -6.82 6.79
CA HIS A 543 -27.90 -7.98 6.23
C HIS A 543 -28.48 -9.30 6.77
N ASN A 544 -28.22 -10.39 6.03
CA ASN A 544 -28.63 -11.75 6.40
C ASN A 544 -27.76 -12.33 7.53
N VAL A 545 -27.82 -11.73 8.72
CA VAL A 545 -27.06 -12.11 9.92
C VAL A 545 -28.02 -12.35 11.07
N VAL A 546 -27.84 -13.46 11.78
CA VAL A 546 -28.59 -13.72 13.01
C VAL A 546 -27.98 -12.90 14.16
N LYS A 547 -28.75 -11.95 14.70
CA LYS A 547 -28.33 -11.02 15.78
C LYS A 547 -27.05 -10.24 15.45
N PRO A 548 -27.08 -9.38 14.41
CA PRO A 548 -25.94 -8.55 14.04
C PRO A 548 -25.52 -7.69 15.24
N LEU A 549 -24.22 -7.57 15.50
CA LEU A 549 -23.70 -6.85 16.66
C LEU A 549 -23.48 -5.37 16.33
N THR A 550 -23.80 -4.50 17.29
CA THR A 550 -23.40 -3.09 17.25
C THR A 550 -21.88 -2.99 17.39
N ASN A 551 -21.23 -2.12 16.63
CA ASN A 551 -19.77 -2.05 16.63
C ASN A 551 -19.16 -1.72 18.02
N VAL A 552 -18.14 -2.47 18.42
CA VAL A 552 -17.30 -2.11 19.57
C VAL A 552 -16.28 -1.04 19.16
N ILE A 553 -16.09 -0.03 20.02
CA ILE A 553 -15.13 1.07 19.78
C ILE A 553 -13.68 0.56 19.85
N GLY A 554 -13.42 -0.41 20.73
CA GLY A 554 -12.12 -1.04 20.92
C GLY A 554 -11.76 -1.14 22.39
N TRP A 555 -10.48 -1.37 22.64
CA TRP A 555 -9.89 -1.42 23.98
C TRP A 555 -9.39 -0.04 24.41
N SER A 556 -9.51 0.28 25.69
CA SER A 556 -8.76 1.39 26.27
C SER A 556 -7.27 1.05 26.41
N SER A 557 -6.40 2.06 26.52
CA SER A 557 -4.95 1.87 26.68
C SER A 557 -4.55 1.10 27.94
N ASP A 558 -5.42 1.03 28.95
CA ASP A 558 -5.25 0.23 30.17
C ASP A 558 -5.82 -1.20 30.06
N ASN A 559 -6.12 -1.66 28.83
CA ASN A 559 -6.58 -3.02 28.50
C ASN A 559 -7.97 -3.37 29.05
N LYS A 560 -8.90 -2.41 29.03
CA LYS A 560 -10.30 -2.61 29.46
C LYS A 560 -11.29 -2.40 28.33
#